data_AF-A0A516IP45-F1
#
_entry.id   AF-A0A516IP45-F1
#
_cell.length_a   1.000
_cell.length_b   1.000
_cell.length_c   1.000
_cell.angle_alpha   90.00
_cell.angle_beta   90.00
_cell.angle_gamma   90.00
#
_symmetry.space_group_name_H-M   'P 1'
#
loop_
_entity.id
_entity.type
_entity.pdbx_description
1 polymer ?
#
loop_
_entity_poly.entity_id
_entity_poly.type
_entity_poly.pdbx_seq_one_letter_code
_entity_poly.pdbx_strand_id
1 'polypeptide(L)'
;MAKRDAHDDRYVRAIEALRIARHNARITQVELATALGKRQQFVSKYESGERRLDIIEFLDVAKALELDIESTLRDMIEPRRV
;
A
#
# COMPACT_ATOMS: atom_id res chain seq x y z
N MET A 1 -2.83 29.01 -5.04
CA MET A 1 -3.11 27.98 -6.07
C MET A 1 -3.29 26.65 -5.35
N ALA A 2 -4.35 25.92 -5.72
CA ALA A 2 -5.01 24.79 -5.03
C ALA A 2 -4.28 24.15 -3.82
N LYS A 3 -4.88 24.35 -2.64
CA LYS A 3 -4.57 23.64 -1.40
C LYS A 3 -4.93 22.15 -1.59
N ARG A 4 -3.95 21.28 -1.84
CA ARG A 4 -4.14 19.82 -1.89
C ARG A 4 -4.30 19.27 -0.47
N ASP A 5 -5.40 19.63 0.18
CA ASP A 5 -5.79 19.02 1.45
C ASP A 5 -6.66 17.78 1.19
N ALA A 6 -6.39 16.72 1.98
CA ALA A 6 -7.14 15.47 2.14
C ALA A 6 -7.04 14.41 1.02
N HIS A 7 -6.30 13.34 1.33
CA HIS A 7 -6.32 11.98 0.73
C HIS A 7 -6.89 11.83 -0.69
N ASP A 8 -6.01 11.71 -1.69
CA ASP A 8 -6.41 11.23 -3.03
C ASP A 8 -6.97 9.81 -2.89
N ASP A 9 -8.23 9.58 -3.30
CA ASP A 9 -8.89 8.29 -3.17
C ASP A 9 -8.09 7.14 -3.82
N ARG A 10 -7.30 7.44 -4.86
CA ARG A 10 -6.41 6.45 -5.49
C ARG A 10 -5.29 6.01 -4.56
N TYR A 11 -4.75 6.95 -3.78
CA TYR A 11 -3.74 6.63 -2.77
C TYR A 11 -4.34 5.79 -1.63
N VAL A 12 -5.55 6.13 -1.17
CA VAL A 12 -6.25 5.33 -0.16
C VAL A 12 -6.47 3.91 -0.66
N ARG A 13 -6.95 3.73 -1.90
CA ARG A 13 -7.11 2.42 -2.52
C ARG A 13 -5.79 1.66 -2.65
N ALA A 14 -4.69 2.34 -3.00
CA ALA A 14 -3.37 1.72 -3.08
C ALA A 14 -2.94 1.13 -1.73
N ILE A 15 -3.07 1.89 -0.65
CA ILE A 15 -2.70 1.43 0.70
C ILE A 15 -3.63 0.32 1.18
N GLU A 16 -4.93 0.42 0.91
CA GLU A 16 -5.89 -0.63 1.27
C GLU A 16 -5.59 -1.94 0.52
N ALA A 17 -5.20 -1.88 -0.75
CA ALA A 17 -4.77 -3.06 -1.50
C ALA A 17 -3.56 -3.76 -0.86
N LEU A 18 -2.54 -2.99 -0.45
CA LEU A 18 -1.38 -3.53 0.27
C LEU A 18 -1.79 -4.15 1.62
N ARG A 19 -2.68 -3.48 2.36
CA ARG A 19 -3.15 -3.94 3.66
C ARG A 19 -3.95 -5.25 3.54
N ILE A 20 -4.88 -5.33 2.59
CA ILE A 20 -5.65 -6.53 2.29
C ILE A 20 -4.72 -7.68 1.88
N ALA A 21 -3.74 -7.42 1.00
CA ALA A 21 -2.78 -8.43 0.59
C ALA A 21 -1.95 -8.96 1.77
N ARG A 22 -1.49 -8.09 2.68
CA ARG A 22 -0.82 -8.51 3.91
C ARG A 22 -1.70 -9.39 4.79
N HIS A 23 -2.98 -9.03 4.94
CA HIS A 23 -3.93 -9.85 5.70
C HIS A 23 -4.20 -11.21 5.02
N ASN A 24 -4.30 -11.25 3.70
CA ASN A 24 -4.46 -12.49 2.93
C ASN A 24 -3.23 -13.40 3.02
N ALA A 25 -2.03 -12.82 3.06
CA ALA A 25 -0.78 -13.52 3.31
C ALA A 25 -0.64 -13.98 4.78
N ARG A 26 -1.54 -13.54 5.68
CA ARG A 26 -1.56 -13.89 7.12
C ARG A 26 -0.27 -13.55 7.86
N ILE A 27 0.43 -12.50 7.45
CA ILE A 27 1.64 -12.02 8.11
C ILE A 27 1.38 -10.72 8.89
N THR A 28 2.13 -10.56 9.97
CA THR A 28 2.16 -9.36 10.79
C THR A 28 2.89 -8.21 10.09
N GLN A 29 2.71 -6.99 10.58
CA GLN A 29 3.48 -5.83 10.12
C GLN A 29 4.99 -5.99 10.39
N VAL A 30 5.37 -6.72 11.45
CA VAL A 30 6.77 -7.01 11.78
C VAL A 30 7.37 -7.93 10.72
N GLU A 31 6.69 -9.03 10.38
CA GLU A 31 7.16 -9.99 9.39
C GLU A 31 7.31 -9.36 8.00
N LEU A 32 6.33 -8.54 7.58
CA LEU A 32 6.44 -7.79 6.33
C LEU A 32 7.63 -6.81 6.35
N ALA A 33 7.81 -6.07 7.45
CA ALA A 33 8.94 -5.18 7.58
C ALA A 33 10.29 -5.92 7.53
N THR A 34 10.38 -7.09 8.16
CA THR A 34 11.55 -7.96 8.11
C THR A 34 11.85 -8.42 6.67
N ALA A 35 10.83 -8.86 5.93
CA ALA A 35 10.98 -9.25 4.52
C ALA A 35 11.49 -8.10 3.63
N LEU A 36 11.13 -6.85 3.98
CA LEU A 36 11.54 -5.63 3.26
C LEU A 36 12.88 -5.05 3.76
N GLY A 37 13.51 -5.64 4.78
CA GLY A 37 14.70 -5.06 5.43
C GLY A 37 14.43 -3.71 6.10
N LYS A 38 13.21 -3.48 6.58
CA LYS A 38 12.74 -2.25 7.23
C LYS A 38 12.38 -2.50 8.70
N ARG A 39 12.16 -1.41 9.44
CA ARG A 39 11.59 -1.47 10.81
C ARG A 39 10.07 -1.59 10.72
N GLN A 40 9.41 -2.23 11.68
CA GLN A 40 7.93 -2.33 11.71
C GLN A 40 7.22 -0.97 11.59
N GLN A 41 7.82 0.11 12.12
CA GLN A 41 7.30 1.48 11.97
C GLN A 41 7.14 1.93 10.51
N PHE A 42 7.93 1.38 9.58
CA PHE A 42 7.74 1.65 8.15
C PHE A 42 6.34 1.19 7.71
N VAL A 43 5.99 -0.05 8.07
CA VAL A 43 4.70 -0.66 7.74
C VAL A 43 3.55 0.02 8.46
N SER A 44 3.67 0.23 9.78
CA SER A 44 2.58 0.84 10.54
C SER A 44 2.24 2.25 10.05
N LYS A 45 3.26 3.06 9.73
CA LYS A 45 3.06 4.45 9.31
C LYS A 45 2.44 4.59 7.93
N TYR A 46 2.77 3.70 6.99
CA TYR A 46 2.11 3.77 5.68
C TYR A 46 0.69 3.21 5.74
N GLU A 47 0.45 2.14 6.51
CA GLU A 47 -0.90 1.57 6.67
C GLU A 47 -1.85 2.51 7.43
N SER A 48 -1.33 3.32 8.37
CA SER A 48 -2.12 4.35 9.08
C SER A 48 -2.26 5.65 8.28
N GLY A 49 -1.51 5.82 7.20
CA GLY A 49 -1.47 7.05 6.41
C GLY A 49 -0.62 8.18 7.03
N GLU A 50 0.05 7.96 8.16
CA GLU A 50 1.01 8.89 8.77
C GLU A 50 2.22 9.17 7.86
N ARG A 51 2.58 8.21 7.00
CA ARG A 51 3.66 8.36 6.02
C ARG A 51 3.19 7.93 4.65
N ARG A 52 3.54 8.72 3.63
CA ARG A 52 3.33 8.33 2.24
C ARG A 52 4.42 7.37 1.74
N LEU A 53 4.02 6.36 0.99
CA LEU A 53 4.94 5.59 0.16
C LEU A 53 5.22 6.35 -1.14
N ASP A 54 6.48 6.36 -1.57
CA ASP A 54 6.79 6.65 -2.96
C ASP A 54 6.50 5.43 -3.85
N ILE A 55 6.64 5.59 -5.17
CA ILE A 55 6.33 4.53 -6.12
C ILE A 55 7.26 3.32 -5.99
N ILE A 56 8.54 3.51 -5.66
CA ILE A 56 9.49 2.41 -5.52
C ILE A 56 9.15 1.62 -4.25
N GLU A 57 8.88 2.32 -3.16
CA GLU A 57 8.46 1.68 -1.90
C GLU A 57 7.13 0.91 -2.06
N PHE A 58 6.17 1.45 -2.81
CA PHE A 58 4.93 0.75 -3.13
C PHE A 58 5.19 -0.55 -3.91
N LEU A 59 6.05 -0.51 -4.93
CA LEU A 59 6.41 -1.68 -5.74
C LEU A 59 7.14 -2.74 -4.92
N ASP A 60 8.04 -2.33 -4.02
CA ASP A 60 8.75 -3.26 -3.13
C ASP A 60 7.78 -3.98 -2.20
N VAL A 61 6.84 -3.25 -1.60
CA VAL A 61 5.81 -3.84 -0.72
C VAL A 61 4.87 -4.75 -1.51
N ALA A 62 4.39 -4.31 -2.67
CA ALA A 62 3.51 -5.11 -3.53
C ALA A 62 4.19 -6.42 -3.95
N LYS A 63 5.46 -6.37 -4.33
CA LYS A 63 6.24 -7.55 -4.67
C LYS A 63 6.43 -8.49 -3.49
N ALA A 64 6.73 -7.96 -2.30
CA ALA A 64 6.87 -8.77 -1.09
C ALA A 64 5.57 -9.46 -0.66
N LEU A 65 4.43 -8.93 -1.09
CA LEU A 65 3.09 -9.46 -0.84
C LEU A 65 2.52 -10.27 -2.02
N GLU A 66 3.33 -10.52 -3.06
CA GLU A 66 2.93 -11.25 -4.27
C GLU A 66 1.67 -10.67 -4.95
N LEU A 67 1.50 -9.34 -4.86
CA LEU A 67 0.42 -8.63 -5.53
C LEU A 67 0.67 -8.57 -7.04
N ASP A 68 -0.37 -8.81 -7.82
CA ASP A 68 -0.38 -8.45 -9.23
C ASP A 68 -0.51 -6.93 -9.37
N ILE A 69 0.60 -6.30 -9.73
CA ILE A 69 0.73 -4.85 -9.85
C ILE A 69 -0.14 -4.32 -10.98
N GLU A 70 -0.31 -5.04 -12.08
CA GLU A 70 -1.08 -4.54 -13.23
C GLU A 70 -2.56 -4.41 -12.86
N SER A 71 -3.15 -5.49 -12.31
CA SER A 71 -4.54 -5.44 -11.87
C SER A 71 -4.76 -4.45 -10.72
N THR A 72 -3.82 -4.35 -9.78
CA THR A 72 -3.91 -3.38 -8.68
C THR A 72 -3.91 -1.94 -9.19
N LEU A 73 -3.00 -1.58 -10.10
CA LEU A 73 -2.95 -0.24 -10.68
C LEU A 73 -4.20 0.08 -11.51
N ARG A 74 -4.72 -0.92 -12.24
CA ARG A 74 -5.98 -0.79 -12.98
C ARG A 74 -7.14 -0.47 -12.05
N ASP A 75 -7.31 -1.22 -10.96
CA ASP A 75 -8.38 -0.99 -9.97
C ASP A 75 -8.23 0.36 -9.23
N MET A 76 -6.99 0.88 -9.10
CA MET A 76 -6.76 2.22 -8.55
C MET A 76 -7.29 3.34 -9.45
N ILE A 77 -7.08 3.23 -10.78
CA ILE A 77 -7.46 4.24 -11.78
C ILE A 77 -8.94 4.12 -12.14
N GLU A 78 -9.41 2.88 -12.34
CA GLU A 78 -10.76 2.53 -12.75
C GLU A 78 -11.39 1.65 -11.68
N PRO A 79 -11.92 2.25 -10.58
CA PRO A 79 -12.56 1.47 -9.54
C PRO A 79 -13.73 0.70 -10.16
N ARG A 80 -13.69 -0.63 -10.06
CA ARG A 80 -14.71 -1.53 -10.58
C ARG A 80 -16.07 -1.10 -10.01
N ARG A 81 -16.95 -0.57 -10.86
CA ARG A 81 -18.32 -0.24 -10.45
C ARG A 81 -19.05 -1.55 -10.22
N VAL A 82 -19.43 -1.78 -8.96
CA VAL A 82 -20.37 -2.83 -8.56
C VAL A 82 -21.79 -2.38 -8.88
#